data_AF-A0A8J4Y3D4-F1
#
_entry.id   AF-A0A8J4Y3D4-F1
#
_cell.length_a   1.000
_cell.length_b   1.000
_cell.length_c   1.000
_cell.angle_alpha   90.00
_cell.angle_beta   90.00
_cell.angle_gamma   90.00
#
_symmetry.space_group_name_H-M   'P 1'
#
loop_
_entity.id
_entity.type
_entity.pdbx_description
1 polymer ?
#
loop_
_entity_poly.entity_id
_entity_poly.type
_entity_poly.pdbx_seq_one_letter_code
_entity_poly.pdbx_strand_id
1 'polypeptide(L)'
;MAPTKPLVAQQIEACFNIMGIPQQDIAQMTGTLNPEKRIEQWSEKRIFFLTPQVLANDLSRGTCPAKLIRCLVLDEAHRALGNHAYCQVVRGLKEHGHDFRIMALSATPGSDMVAVQQVLTNLFISHVDLRNEDSPDIKEYTFQRTIEKVVVPLGEELTSLKERYIKVLRVYVNRLLDLNVLHTRDATTLSKFQILKSRECFRQNPPGNLPRARFGAIEGLFALCMTLYHAYELMLQHGIRSYYRFLKGALSHFS
;
A
#
# COMPACT_ATOMS: atom_id res chain seq x y z
N MET A 1 7.84 12.98 -13.53
CA MET A 1 8.35 12.68 -12.17
C MET A 1 7.90 11.29 -11.79
N ALA A 2 8.78 10.50 -11.20
CA ALA A 2 8.45 9.16 -10.72
C ALA A 2 8.96 8.97 -9.28
N PRO A 3 8.31 8.12 -8.46
CA PRO A 3 8.67 7.98 -7.06
C PRO A 3 10.00 7.26 -6.81
N THR A 4 10.47 6.45 -7.76
CA THR A 4 11.66 5.59 -7.58
C THR A 4 12.64 5.74 -8.74
N LYS A 5 13.95 5.52 -8.47
CA LYS A 5 15.00 5.56 -9.50
C LYS A 5 14.79 4.54 -10.63
N PRO A 6 14.36 3.29 -10.37
CA PRO A 6 14.08 2.34 -11.45
C PRO A 6 12.96 2.80 -12.39
N LEU A 7 11.88 3.39 -11.86
CA LEU A 7 10.80 3.94 -12.69
C LEU A 7 11.28 5.09 -13.58
N VAL A 8 12.14 5.96 -13.05
CA VAL A 8 12.79 7.02 -13.83
C VAL A 8 13.57 6.43 -15.01
N ALA A 9 14.34 5.36 -14.80
CA ALA A 9 15.10 4.72 -15.87
C ALA A 9 14.19 4.06 -16.93
N GLN A 10 13.14 3.36 -16.50
CA GLN A 10 12.15 2.75 -17.40
C GLN A 10 11.44 3.79 -18.26
N GLN A 11 11.08 4.95 -17.69
CA GLN A 11 10.45 6.03 -18.42
C GLN A 11 11.38 6.62 -19.50
N ILE A 12 12.69 6.75 -19.22
CA ILE A 12 13.67 7.22 -20.21
C ILE A 12 13.76 6.25 -21.39
N GLU A 13 13.88 4.95 -21.11
CA GLU A 13 13.95 3.92 -22.14
C GLU A 13 12.68 3.89 -23.00
N ALA A 14 11.51 3.94 -22.38
CA ALA A 14 10.24 4.02 -23.09
C ALA A 14 10.14 5.27 -23.97
N CYS A 15 10.54 6.44 -23.46
CA CYS A 15 10.51 7.69 -24.25
C CYS A 15 11.49 7.67 -25.42
N PHE A 16 12.65 7.02 -25.28
CA PHE A 16 13.58 6.85 -26.38
C PHE A 16 13.03 5.89 -27.45
N ASN A 17 12.60 4.69 -27.04
CA ASN A 17 12.20 3.63 -27.95
C ASN A 17 10.85 3.87 -28.62
N ILE A 18 9.88 4.47 -27.91
CA ILE A 18 8.50 4.62 -28.38
C ILE A 18 8.27 6.01 -28.99
N MET A 19 8.75 7.07 -28.33
CA MET A 19 8.48 8.46 -28.74
C MET A 19 9.54 9.03 -29.67
N GLY A 20 10.68 8.35 -29.84
CA GLY A 20 11.80 8.80 -30.68
C GLY A 20 12.50 10.06 -30.16
N ILE A 21 12.41 10.33 -28.85
CA ILE A 21 13.03 11.52 -28.24
C ILE A 21 14.55 11.29 -28.12
N PRO A 22 15.42 12.15 -28.70
CA PRO A 22 16.86 11.99 -28.60
C PRO A 22 17.36 12.03 -27.14
N GLN A 23 18.25 11.10 -26.77
CA GLN A 23 18.82 11.06 -25.41
C GLN A 23 19.57 12.35 -25.04
N GLN A 24 20.14 13.04 -26.02
CA GLN A 24 20.84 14.32 -25.82
C GLN A 24 19.93 15.43 -25.26
N ASP A 25 18.61 15.33 -25.46
CA ASP A 25 17.63 16.32 -24.97
C ASP A 25 17.08 15.96 -23.58
N ILE A 26 17.44 14.77 -23.08
CA ILE A 26 16.94 14.18 -21.83
C ILE A 26 17.98 14.34 -20.72
N ALA A 27 17.51 14.70 -19.53
CA ALA A 27 18.27 14.65 -18.29
C ALA A 27 17.63 13.66 -17.30
N GLN A 28 18.46 12.81 -16.70
CA GLN A 28 18.10 12.01 -15.54
C GLN A 28 18.61 12.70 -14.26
N MET A 29 17.71 13.23 -13.44
CA MET A 29 18.08 13.91 -12.19
C MET A 29 17.53 13.15 -11.00
N THR A 30 18.36 12.28 -10.42
CA THR A 30 18.06 11.59 -9.16
C THR A 30 18.93 12.15 -8.03
N GLY A 31 18.62 11.80 -6.78
CA GLY A 31 19.33 12.31 -5.60
C GLY A 31 20.83 12.00 -5.51
N THR A 32 21.42 11.29 -6.48
CA THR A 32 22.86 11.02 -6.57
C THR A 32 23.61 12.01 -7.48
N LEU A 33 22.91 12.84 -8.26
CA LEU A 33 23.57 13.83 -9.12
C LEU A 33 23.93 15.09 -8.33
N ASN A 34 25.19 15.52 -8.41
CA ASN A 34 25.68 16.71 -7.70
C ASN A 34 24.89 17.98 -8.09
N PRO A 35 24.63 18.90 -7.13
CA PRO A 35 23.86 20.11 -7.40
C PRO A 35 24.36 20.97 -8.57
N GLU A 36 25.68 21.14 -8.71
CA GLU A 36 26.28 21.92 -9.81
C GLU A 36 25.94 21.32 -11.18
N LYS A 37 26.07 19.99 -11.31
CA LYS A 37 25.68 19.28 -12.54
C LYS A 37 24.17 19.42 -12.82
N ARG A 38 23.32 19.50 -11.79
CA ARG A 38 21.88 19.72 -12.01
C ARG A 38 21.60 21.09 -12.62
N ILE A 39 22.33 22.12 -12.23
CA ILE A 39 22.19 23.47 -12.80
C ILE A 39 22.52 23.45 -14.30
N GLU A 40 23.62 22.79 -14.67
CA GLU A 40 24.03 22.58 -16.07
C GLU A 40 22.94 21.82 -16.86
N GLN A 41 22.43 20.71 -16.31
CA GLN A 41 21.35 19.95 -16.94
C GLN A 41 20.08 20.80 -17.15
N TRP A 42 19.70 21.64 -16.18
CA TRP A 42 18.54 22.54 -16.30
C TRP A 42 18.68 23.53 -17.47
N SER A 43 19.91 23.98 -17.78
CA SER A 43 20.15 24.89 -18.91
C SER A 43 20.28 24.18 -20.26
N GLU A 44 20.80 22.96 -20.29
CA GLU A 44 21.14 22.27 -21.54
C GLU A 44 20.01 21.36 -22.06
N LYS A 45 19.20 20.81 -21.16
CA LYS A 45 18.20 19.79 -21.49
C LYS A 45 16.80 20.37 -21.56
N ARG A 46 15.91 19.67 -22.25
CA ARG A 46 14.49 20.04 -22.38
C ARG A 46 13.54 19.09 -21.66
N ILE A 47 13.94 17.84 -21.46
CA ILE A 47 13.08 16.80 -20.89
C ILE A 47 13.77 16.21 -19.66
N PHE A 48 13.06 16.18 -18.54
CA PHE A 48 13.66 15.83 -17.25
C PHE A 48 12.91 14.68 -16.59
N PHE A 49 13.61 13.57 -16.37
CA PHE A 49 13.12 12.47 -15.55
C PHE A 49 13.79 12.53 -14.18
N LEU A 50 12.98 12.82 -13.17
CA LEU A 50 13.47 13.10 -11.82
C LEU A 50 12.51 12.59 -10.75
N THR A 51 13.05 12.44 -9.54
CA THR A 51 12.24 12.18 -8.34
C THR A 51 11.70 13.49 -7.79
N PRO A 52 10.49 13.51 -7.20
CA PRO A 52 9.86 14.77 -6.78
C PRO A 52 10.66 15.54 -5.73
N GLN A 53 11.46 14.86 -4.91
CA GLN A 53 12.33 15.48 -3.91
C GLN A 53 13.42 16.35 -4.57
N VAL A 54 13.96 15.94 -5.72
CA VAL A 54 14.98 16.73 -6.44
C VAL A 54 14.39 18.03 -6.92
N LEU A 55 13.23 17.98 -7.58
CA LEU A 55 12.55 19.18 -8.08
C LEU A 55 12.06 20.09 -6.94
N ALA A 56 11.51 19.53 -5.86
CA ALA A 56 11.11 20.32 -4.70
C ALA A 56 12.29 21.09 -4.10
N ASN A 57 13.44 20.41 -3.93
CA ASN A 57 14.65 21.03 -3.40
C ASN A 57 15.21 22.10 -4.35
N ASP A 58 15.29 21.81 -5.65
CA ASP A 58 15.85 22.75 -6.63
C ASP A 58 14.93 23.98 -6.84
N LEU A 59 13.60 23.82 -6.72
CA LEU A 59 12.67 24.95 -6.68
C LEU A 59 12.88 25.80 -5.42
N SER A 60 12.99 25.17 -4.24
CA SER A 60 13.21 25.91 -2.98
C SER A 60 14.54 26.68 -2.94
N ARG A 61 15.55 26.21 -3.66
CA ARG A 61 16.88 26.83 -3.77
C ARG A 61 16.98 27.86 -4.91
N GLY A 62 15.94 27.97 -5.74
CA GLY A 62 15.95 28.83 -6.92
C GLY A 62 16.90 28.38 -8.03
N THR A 63 17.37 27.12 -8.02
CA THR A 63 18.26 26.58 -9.05
C THR A 63 17.49 26.03 -10.25
N CYS A 64 16.24 25.63 -10.04
CA CYS A 64 15.34 25.21 -11.12
C CYS A 64 14.73 26.45 -11.82
N PRO A 65 14.81 26.57 -13.16
CA PRO A 65 14.19 27.66 -13.89
C PRO A 65 12.68 27.45 -13.99
N ALA A 66 11.96 27.65 -12.88
CA ALA A 66 10.54 27.34 -12.73
C ALA A 66 9.67 27.89 -13.88
N LYS A 67 9.91 29.14 -14.28
CA LYS A 67 9.17 29.85 -15.34
C LYS A 67 9.29 29.22 -16.74
N LEU A 68 10.29 28.35 -16.95
CA LEU A 68 10.49 27.65 -18.23
C LEU A 68 9.74 26.32 -18.28
N ILE A 69 9.25 25.80 -17.14
CA ILE A 69 8.54 24.53 -17.08
C ILE A 69 7.16 24.70 -17.71
N ARG A 70 6.91 23.97 -18.81
CA ARG A 70 5.62 23.99 -19.54
C ARG A 70 4.70 22.83 -19.21
N CYS A 71 5.26 21.67 -18.83
CA CYS A 71 4.47 20.49 -18.50
C CYS A 71 5.09 19.74 -17.34
N LEU A 72 4.25 19.35 -16.38
CA LEU A 72 4.60 18.51 -15.25
C LEU A 72 3.80 17.21 -15.34
N VAL A 73 4.49 16.10 -15.57
CA VAL A 73 3.91 14.76 -15.53
C VAL A 73 4.21 14.11 -14.19
N LEU A 74 3.19 13.70 -13.44
CA LEU A 74 3.31 13.02 -12.16
C LEU A 74 2.88 11.56 -12.31
N ASP A 75 3.80 10.64 -12.10
CA ASP A 75 3.50 9.22 -12.00
C ASP A 75 3.12 8.85 -10.55
N GLU A 76 2.22 7.89 -10.37
CA GLU A 76 1.67 7.50 -9.06
C GLU A 76 1.06 8.69 -8.30
N ALA A 77 0.22 9.45 -8.99
CA ALA A 77 -0.34 10.71 -8.50
C ALA A 77 -1.17 10.57 -7.21
N HIS A 78 -1.64 9.37 -6.87
CA HIS A 78 -2.31 9.08 -5.59
C HIS A 78 -1.45 9.39 -4.35
N ARG A 79 -0.13 9.53 -4.52
CA ARG A 79 0.79 9.95 -3.45
C ARG A 79 0.72 11.44 -3.13
N ALA A 80 0.01 12.25 -3.92
CA ALA A 80 -0.10 13.69 -3.72
C ALA A 80 -1.05 14.05 -2.56
N LEU A 81 -0.75 13.54 -1.37
CA LEU A 81 -1.48 13.76 -0.12
C LEU A 81 -0.58 14.43 0.92
N GLY A 82 -1.19 15.20 1.82
CA GLY A 82 -0.49 15.88 2.91
C GLY A 82 0.71 16.70 2.43
N ASN A 83 1.86 16.50 3.08
CA ASN A 83 3.11 17.21 2.77
C ASN A 83 4.04 16.43 1.81
N HIS A 84 3.50 15.56 0.96
CA HIS A 84 4.30 14.84 -0.02
C HIS A 84 5.00 15.82 -0.99
N ALA A 85 6.18 15.44 -1.50
CA ALA A 85 7.00 16.29 -2.38
C ALA A 85 6.26 16.71 -3.68
N TYR A 86 5.32 15.90 -4.18
CA TYR A 86 4.43 16.31 -5.27
C TYR A 86 3.65 17.58 -4.96
N CYS A 87 3.06 17.68 -3.76
CA CYS A 87 2.31 18.85 -3.33
C CYS A 87 3.23 20.07 -3.20
N GLN A 88 4.48 19.88 -2.77
CA GLN A 88 5.47 20.95 -2.63
C GLN A 88 5.91 21.49 -4.00
N VAL A 89 6.17 20.60 -4.97
CA VAL A 89 6.51 20.98 -6.35
C VAL A 89 5.39 21.80 -6.97
N VAL A 90 4.14 21.32 -6.92
CA VAL A 90 3.01 22.01 -7.55
C VAL A 90 2.77 23.39 -6.91
N ARG A 91 2.84 23.49 -5.59
CA ARG A 91 2.77 24.79 -4.88
C ARG A 91 3.91 25.71 -5.29
N GLY A 92 5.15 25.22 -5.26
CA GLY A 92 6.33 26.00 -5.64
C GLY A 92 6.27 26.50 -7.08
N LEU A 93 5.80 25.69 -8.04
CA LEU A 93 5.62 26.15 -9.43
C LEU A 93 4.53 27.21 -9.55
N LYS A 94 3.40 27.03 -8.84
CA LYS A 94 2.29 27.99 -8.88
C LYS A 94 2.67 29.36 -8.31
N GLU A 95 3.50 29.40 -7.28
CA GLU A 95 4.04 30.64 -6.69
C GLU A 95 4.85 31.49 -7.69
N HIS A 96 5.41 30.87 -8.73
CA HIS A 96 6.15 31.58 -9.79
C HIS A 96 5.25 32.26 -10.83
N GLY A 97 3.93 32.02 -10.79
CA GLY A 97 2.92 32.82 -11.48
C GLY A 97 2.85 32.64 -13.00
N HIS A 98 3.31 31.52 -13.55
CA HIS A 98 3.20 31.22 -14.98
C HIS A 98 2.30 30.00 -15.26
N ASP A 99 1.81 29.90 -16.50
CA ASP A 99 0.97 28.80 -16.93
C ASP A 99 1.80 27.56 -17.29
N PHE A 100 1.39 26.41 -16.75
CA PHE A 100 1.94 25.09 -17.06
C PHE A 100 0.86 24.01 -17.03
N ARG A 101 1.05 22.95 -17.82
CA ARG A 101 0.14 21.79 -17.88
C ARG A 101 0.52 20.77 -16.82
N ILE A 102 -0.44 20.29 -16.05
CA ILE A 102 -0.27 19.13 -15.15
C ILE A 102 -0.92 17.91 -15.80
N MET A 103 -0.19 16.80 -15.84
CA MET A 103 -0.72 15.47 -16.18
C MET A 103 -0.42 14.51 -15.03
N ALA A 104 -1.47 13.94 -14.45
CA ALA A 104 -1.38 13.05 -13.29
C ALA A 104 -1.78 11.63 -13.72
N LEU A 105 -0.86 10.68 -13.57
CA LEU A 105 -1.06 9.27 -13.91
C LEU A 105 -1.25 8.50 -12.60
N SER A 106 -2.32 7.71 -12.50
CA SER A 106 -2.54 6.82 -11.35
C SER A 106 -3.48 5.69 -11.72
N ALA A 107 -3.18 4.47 -11.25
CA ALA A 107 -4.10 3.34 -11.36
C ALA A 107 -5.34 3.51 -10.47
N THR A 108 -5.15 4.06 -9.27
CA THR A 108 -6.22 4.43 -8.33
C THR A 108 -5.89 5.78 -7.72
N PRO A 109 -6.73 6.82 -7.83
CA PRO A 109 -6.39 8.16 -7.32
C PRO A 109 -6.46 8.29 -5.78
N GLY A 110 -7.06 7.33 -5.07
CA GLY A 110 -7.17 7.31 -3.61
C GLY A 110 -7.98 6.10 -3.13
N SER A 111 -7.92 5.82 -1.83
CA SER A 111 -8.64 4.70 -1.18
C SER A 111 -10.11 5.02 -0.87
N ASP A 112 -10.44 6.30 -0.75
CA ASP A 112 -11.77 6.81 -0.47
C ASP A 112 -11.99 8.15 -1.20
N MET A 113 -13.23 8.63 -1.20
CA MET A 113 -13.61 9.88 -1.87
C MET A 113 -12.87 11.10 -1.32
N VAL A 114 -12.53 11.11 -0.03
CA VAL A 114 -11.83 12.22 0.62
C VAL A 114 -10.39 12.32 0.12
N ALA A 115 -9.69 11.19 0.07
CA ALA A 115 -8.34 11.08 -0.48
C ALA A 115 -8.30 11.47 -1.96
N VAL A 116 -9.26 10.99 -2.76
CA VAL A 116 -9.37 11.35 -4.18
C VAL A 116 -9.53 12.86 -4.33
N GLN A 117 -10.48 13.47 -3.60
CA GLN A 117 -10.70 14.92 -3.65
C GLN A 117 -9.45 15.70 -3.24
N GLN A 118 -8.72 15.22 -2.24
CA GLN A 118 -7.49 15.84 -1.78
C GLN A 118 -6.40 15.81 -2.87
N VAL A 119 -6.23 14.69 -3.59
CA VAL A 119 -5.29 14.59 -4.70
C VAL A 119 -5.65 15.57 -5.82
N LEU A 120 -6.92 15.61 -6.23
CA LEU A 120 -7.39 16.53 -7.28
C LEU A 120 -7.14 17.99 -6.90
N THR A 121 -7.44 18.35 -5.66
CA THR A 121 -7.25 19.71 -5.13
C THR A 121 -5.77 20.07 -5.05
N ASN A 122 -4.93 19.18 -4.52
CA ASN A 122 -3.50 19.42 -4.36
C ASN A 122 -2.76 19.59 -5.69
N LEU A 123 -3.20 18.87 -6.72
CA LEU A 123 -2.60 18.87 -8.05
C LEU A 123 -3.31 19.83 -9.02
N PHE A 124 -4.33 20.57 -8.57
CA PHE A 124 -5.14 21.47 -9.40
C PHE A 124 -5.70 20.80 -10.67
N ILE A 125 -6.21 19.57 -10.51
CA ILE A 125 -6.77 18.80 -11.62
C ILE A 125 -8.18 19.30 -11.94
N SER A 126 -8.39 19.72 -13.20
CA SER A 126 -9.68 20.19 -13.69
C SER A 126 -10.48 19.12 -14.45
N HIS A 127 -9.82 18.07 -14.91
CA HIS A 127 -10.43 17.01 -15.71
C HIS A 127 -9.83 15.65 -15.34
N VAL A 128 -10.69 14.63 -15.24
CA VAL A 128 -10.30 13.26 -14.90
C VAL A 128 -10.78 12.33 -15.99
N ASP A 129 -9.83 11.70 -16.69
CA ASP A 129 -10.11 10.62 -17.62
C ASP A 129 -10.02 9.28 -16.88
N LEU A 130 -11.16 8.60 -16.74
CA LEU A 130 -11.22 7.25 -16.17
C LEU A 130 -11.35 6.23 -17.29
N ARG A 131 -10.55 5.17 -17.19
CA ARG A 131 -10.56 4.03 -18.09
C ARG A 131 -10.43 2.74 -17.29
N ASN A 132 -11.19 1.73 -17.69
CA ASN A 132 -11.19 0.39 -17.11
C ASN A 132 -11.16 -0.67 -18.23
N GLU A 133 -11.05 -1.94 -17.85
CA GLU A 133 -10.95 -3.06 -18.80
C GLU A 133 -12.19 -3.20 -19.72
N ASP A 134 -13.34 -2.67 -19.27
CA ASP A 134 -14.62 -2.66 -20.01
C ASP A 134 -14.80 -1.42 -20.91
N SER A 135 -13.87 -0.46 -20.87
CA SER A 135 -13.98 0.78 -21.65
C SER A 135 -13.93 0.46 -23.16
N PRO A 136 -14.78 1.10 -24.01
CA PRO A 136 -14.87 0.77 -25.43
C PRO A 136 -13.55 0.84 -26.20
N ASP A 137 -12.67 1.76 -25.81
CA ASP A 137 -11.34 1.98 -26.38
C ASP A 137 -10.25 1.00 -25.88
N ILE A 138 -10.54 0.21 -24.85
CA ILE A 138 -9.60 -0.73 -24.22
C ILE A 138 -10.03 -2.18 -24.41
N LYS A 139 -11.34 -2.45 -24.44
CA LYS A 139 -11.94 -3.79 -24.45
C LYS A 139 -11.37 -4.72 -25.52
N GLU A 140 -11.05 -4.19 -26.71
CA GLU A 140 -10.49 -4.95 -27.83
C GLU A 140 -9.03 -5.39 -27.59
N TYR A 141 -8.31 -4.66 -26.73
CA TYR A 141 -6.91 -4.93 -26.37
C TYR A 141 -6.78 -5.68 -25.04
N THR A 142 -7.87 -5.83 -24.28
CA THR A 142 -7.90 -6.60 -23.04
C THR A 142 -7.92 -8.10 -23.35
N PHE A 143 -6.85 -8.80 -22.99
CA PHE A 143 -6.80 -10.25 -23.07
C PHE A 143 -7.79 -10.88 -22.08
N GLN A 144 -8.74 -11.67 -22.60
CA GLN A 144 -9.64 -12.45 -21.76
C GLN A 144 -8.86 -13.52 -21.00
N ARG A 145 -8.93 -13.49 -19.67
CA ARG A 145 -8.39 -14.52 -18.80
C ARG A 145 -9.51 -15.47 -18.39
N THR A 146 -9.46 -16.71 -18.85
CA THR A 146 -10.36 -17.76 -18.33
C THR A 146 -9.83 -18.24 -16.99
N ILE A 147 -10.51 -17.89 -15.90
CA ILE A 147 -10.16 -18.36 -14.56
C ILE A 147 -10.96 -19.64 -14.29
N GLU A 148 -10.30 -20.79 -14.39
CA GLU A 148 -10.88 -22.06 -13.94
C GLU A 148 -10.66 -22.23 -12.44
N LYS A 149 -11.72 -22.02 -11.65
CA LYS A 149 -11.66 -22.19 -10.19
C LYS A 149 -11.95 -23.64 -9.82
N VAL A 150 -10.90 -24.43 -9.59
CA VAL A 150 -11.03 -25.78 -9.03
C VAL A 150 -11.11 -25.68 -7.50
N VAL A 151 -12.29 -25.93 -6.95
CA VAL A 151 -12.49 -26.00 -5.50
C VAL A 151 -12.24 -27.42 -5.03
N VAL A 152 -11.14 -27.64 -4.31
CA VAL A 152 -10.83 -28.93 -3.69
C VAL A 152 -11.46 -28.98 -2.30
N PRO A 153 -12.46 -29.85 -2.05
CA PRO A 153 -13.06 -29.97 -0.73
C PRO A 153 -12.06 -30.58 0.26
N LEU A 154 -12.22 -30.25 1.54
CA LEU A 154 -11.48 -30.92 2.60
C LEU A 154 -11.98 -32.37 2.73
N GLY A 155 -11.06 -33.33 2.85
CA GLY A 155 -11.41 -34.71 3.14
C GLY A 155 -12.16 -34.85 4.48
N GLU A 156 -12.92 -35.94 4.65
CA GLU A 156 -13.77 -36.16 5.83
C GLU A 156 -12.98 -36.10 7.16
N GLU A 157 -11.80 -36.72 7.19
CA GLU A 157 -10.92 -36.73 8.37
C GLU A 157 -10.50 -35.31 8.78
N LEU A 158 -10.08 -34.51 7.80
CA LEU A 158 -9.65 -33.13 8.03
C LEU A 158 -10.82 -32.24 8.41
N THR A 159 -12.00 -32.47 7.82
CA THR A 159 -13.24 -31.77 8.16
C THR A 159 -13.65 -32.06 9.61
N SER A 160 -13.65 -33.33 10.02
CA SER A 160 -13.96 -33.75 11.40
C SER A 160 -12.94 -33.18 12.41
N LEU A 161 -11.65 -33.16 12.07
CA LEU A 161 -10.63 -32.52 12.89
C LEU A 161 -10.85 -31.01 12.99
N LYS A 162 -11.11 -30.34 11.87
CA LYS A 162 -11.39 -28.90 11.79
C LYS A 162 -12.56 -28.50 12.68
N GLU A 163 -13.68 -29.21 12.60
CA GLU A 163 -14.87 -28.92 13.40
C GLU A 163 -14.60 -29.05 14.91
N ARG A 164 -13.88 -30.10 15.32
CA ARG A 164 -13.47 -30.27 16.73
C ARG A 164 -12.52 -29.16 17.16
N TYR A 165 -11.58 -28.79 16.31
CA TYR A 165 -10.61 -27.74 16.61
C TYR A 165 -11.27 -26.36 16.77
N ILE A 166 -12.21 -26.03 15.88
CA ILE A 166 -12.97 -24.78 15.95
C ILE A 166 -13.73 -24.66 17.28
N LYS A 167 -14.27 -25.77 17.81
CA LYS A 167 -14.93 -25.75 19.14
C LYS A 167 -13.97 -25.30 20.23
N VAL A 168 -12.72 -25.76 20.21
CA VAL A 168 -11.68 -25.32 21.16
C VAL A 168 -11.34 -23.85 20.95
N LEU A 169 -11.07 -23.44 19.71
CA LEU A 169 -10.74 -22.06 19.37
C LEU A 169 -11.85 -21.08 19.81
N ARG A 170 -13.12 -21.44 19.60
CA ARG A 170 -14.28 -20.65 20.00
C ARG A 170 -14.33 -20.35 21.50
N VAL A 171 -13.85 -21.25 22.36
CA VAL A 171 -13.80 -21.00 23.81
C VAL A 171 -12.96 -19.76 24.11
N TYR A 172 -11.81 -19.61 23.46
CA TYR A 172 -10.91 -18.48 23.68
C TYR A 172 -11.38 -17.21 22.98
N VAL A 173 -11.92 -17.34 21.76
CA VAL A 173 -12.52 -16.22 21.02
C VAL A 173 -13.71 -15.64 21.80
N ASN A 174 -14.62 -16.48 22.31
CA ASN A 174 -15.78 -16.03 23.08
C ASN A 174 -15.37 -15.33 24.37
N ARG A 175 -14.35 -15.82 25.08
CA ARG A 175 -13.82 -15.11 26.26
C ARG A 175 -13.36 -13.69 25.93
N LEU A 176 -12.72 -13.48 24.78
CA LEU A 176 -12.29 -12.14 24.34
C LEU A 176 -13.49 -11.28 23.89
N LEU A 177 -14.53 -11.89 23.32
CA LEU A 177 -15.78 -11.22 22.97
C LEU A 177 -16.54 -10.75 24.21
N ASP A 178 -16.69 -11.62 25.22
CA ASP A 178 -17.41 -11.33 26.47
C ASP A 178 -16.75 -10.19 27.25
N LEU A 179 -15.43 -10.06 27.14
CA LEU A 179 -14.65 -8.97 27.71
C LEU A 179 -14.69 -7.68 26.88
N ASN A 180 -15.39 -7.68 25.74
CA ASN A 180 -15.45 -6.58 24.76
C ASN A 180 -14.08 -6.11 24.24
N VAL A 181 -13.09 -7.01 24.17
CA VAL A 181 -11.74 -6.71 23.66
C VAL A 181 -11.50 -7.25 22.24
N LEU A 182 -12.43 -8.03 21.72
CA LEU A 182 -12.48 -8.52 20.35
C LEU A 182 -13.88 -8.25 19.78
N HIS A 183 -13.99 -7.97 18.47
CA HIS A 183 -15.26 -7.61 17.83
C HIS A 183 -15.73 -8.58 16.75
N THR A 184 -14.87 -9.49 16.28
CA THR A 184 -15.23 -10.51 15.28
C THR A 184 -15.87 -11.72 15.95
N ARG A 185 -17.13 -12.01 15.59
CA ARG A 185 -17.92 -13.10 16.22
C ARG A 185 -17.60 -14.50 15.71
N ASP A 186 -17.04 -14.60 14.50
CA ASP A 186 -16.79 -15.89 13.88
C ASP A 186 -15.30 -16.26 13.91
N ALA A 187 -14.99 -17.30 14.69
CA ALA A 187 -13.66 -17.85 14.84
C ALA A 187 -13.08 -18.43 13.53
N THR A 188 -13.90 -18.71 12.51
CA THR A 188 -13.42 -19.29 11.23
C THR A 188 -12.97 -18.24 10.22
N THR A 189 -13.43 -17.00 10.36
CA THR A 189 -13.14 -15.87 9.47
C THR A 189 -12.25 -14.81 10.11
N LEU A 190 -11.94 -14.96 11.39
CA LEU A 190 -10.97 -14.14 12.12
C LEU A 190 -9.62 -14.15 11.39
N SER A 191 -8.86 -13.05 11.36
CA SER A 191 -7.49 -13.08 10.85
C SER A 191 -6.46 -12.82 11.95
N LYS A 192 -5.22 -13.31 11.79
CA LYS A 192 -4.11 -12.98 12.70
C LYS A 192 -3.95 -11.48 12.90
N PHE A 193 -4.11 -10.70 11.82
CA PHE A 193 -4.03 -9.24 11.88
C PHE A 193 -5.15 -8.65 12.75
N GLN A 194 -6.38 -9.16 12.66
CA GLN A 194 -7.48 -8.71 13.51
C GLN A 194 -7.20 -8.99 14.99
N ILE A 195 -6.70 -10.18 15.33
CA ILE A 195 -6.35 -10.51 16.73
C ILE A 195 -5.23 -9.60 17.24
N LEU A 196 -4.19 -9.37 16.44
CA LEU A 196 -3.08 -8.47 16.79
C LEU A 196 -3.56 -7.04 16.99
N LYS A 197 -4.36 -6.51 16.06
CA LYS A 197 -4.93 -5.17 16.13
C LYS A 197 -5.84 -5.00 17.35
N SER A 198 -6.68 -5.99 17.66
CA SER A 198 -7.51 -5.99 18.87
C SER A 198 -6.68 -5.99 20.15
N ARG A 199 -5.58 -6.77 20.18
CA ARG A 199 -4.63 -6.76 21.28
C ARG A 199 -3.95 -5.41 21.46
N GLU A 200 -3.51 -4.78 20.38
CA GLU A 200 -2.92 -3.42 20.41
C GLU A 200 -3.92 -2.38 20.89
N CYS A 201 -5.17 -2.45 20.40
CA CYS A 201 -6.26 -1.58 20.86
C CYS A 201 -6.50 -1.73 22.36
N PHE A 202 -6.55 -2.96 22.88
CA PHE A 202 -6.68 -3.23 24.31
C PHE A 202 -5.53 -2.63 25.13
N ARG A 203 -4.29 -2.66 24.63
CA ARG A 203 -3.13 -2.05 25.32
C ARG A 203 -3.20 -0.53 25.36
N GLN A 204 -3.65 0.09 24.27
CA GLN A 204 -3.73 1.55 24.16
C GLN A 204 -4.94 2.10 24.94
N ASN A 205 -6.09 1.45 24.81
CA ASN A 205 -7.37 1.89 25.35
C ASN A 205 -8.15 0.70 25.96
N PRO A 206 -7.73 0.19 27.14
CA PRO A 206 -8.44 -0.91 27.78
C PRO A 206 -9.83 -0.46 28.25
N PRO A 207 -10.85 -1.35 28.20
CA PRO A 207 -12.17 -1.06 28.74
C PRO A 207 -12.12 -0.62 30.21
N GLY A 208 -12.73 0.52 30.54
CA GLY A 208 -12.64 1.15 31.86
C GLY A 208 -13.26 0.34 33.01
N ASN A 209 -14.11 -0.64 32.71
CA ASN A 209 -14.73 -1.54 33.67
C ASN A 209 -13.84 -2.75 34.04
N LEU A 210 -12.66 -2.91 33.43
CA LEU A 210 -11.77 -4.04 33.68
C LEU A 210 -10.71 -3.74 34.74
N PRO A 211 -10.64 -4.51 35.85
CA PRO A 211 -9.58 -4.36 36.83
C PRO A 211 -8.19 -4.63 36.22
N ARG A 212 -7.20 -3.78 36.54
CA ARG A 212 -5.81 -3.93 36.06
C ARG A 212 -5.19 -5.30 36.36
N ALA A 213 -5.56 -5.92 37.47
CA ALA A 213 -5.11 -7.27 37.84
C ALA A 213 -5.47 -8.34 36.79
N ARG A 214 -6.51 -8.11 35.97
CA ARG A 214 -6.93 -9.05 34.91
C ARG A 214 -6.17 -8.85 33.59
N PHE A 215 -5.40 -7.77 33.43
CA PHE A 215 -4.78 -7.44 32.13
C PHE A 215 -3.79 -8.51 31.68
N GLY A 216 -2.99 -9.07 32.62
CA GLY A 216 -2.08 -10.17 32.30
C GLY A 216 -2.81 -11.42 31.80
N ALA A 217 -3.96 -11.74 32.38
CA ALA A 217 -4.79 -12.86 31.93
C ALA A 217 -5.38 -12.62 30.53
N ILE A 218 -5.80 -11.38 30.23
CA ILE A 218 -6.33 -10.99 28.91
C ILE A 218 -5.22 -11.04 27.84
N GLU A 219 -4.02 -10.55 28.17
CA GLU A 219 -2.84 -10.68 27.31
C GLU A 219 -2.50 -12.14 27.02
N GLY A 220 -2.58 -13.01 28.05
CA GLY A 220 -2.45 -14.45 27.90
C GLY A 220 -3.51 -15.06 26.98
N LEU A 221 -4.77 -14.63 27.10
CA LEU A 221 -5.85 -15.06 26.20
C LEU A 221 -5.61 -14.65 24.75
N PHE A 222 -5.12 -13.43 24.50
CA PHE A 222 -4.73 -13.01 23.15
C PHE A 222 -3.59 -13.86 22.59
N ALA A 223 -2.56 -14.16 23.40
CA ALA A 223 -1.44 -15.02 22.98
C ALA A 223 -1.87 -16.45 22.66
N LEU A 224 -2.75 -17.03 23.50
CA LEU A 224 -3.37 -18.34 23.26
C LEU A 224 -4.22 -18.32 21.98
N CYS A 225 -5.08 -17.31 21.81
CA CYS A 225 -5.91 -17.16 20.62
C CYS A 225 -5.06 -17.07 19.35
N MET A 226 -3.98 -16.28 19.35
CA MET A 226 -3.02 -16.20 18.24
C MET A 226 -2.38 -17.55 17.92
N THR A 227 -1.94 -18.27 18.95
CA THR A 227 -1.28 -19.58 18.80
C THR A 227 -2.24 -20.61 18.22
N LEU A 228 -3.47 -20.68 18.75
CA LEU A 228 -4.50 -21.59 18.27
C LEU A 228 -4.95 -21.25 16.86
N TYR A 229 -5.12 -19.96 16.56
CA TYR A 229 -5.48 -19.52 15.21
C TYR A 229 -4.37 -19.84 14.20
N HIS A 230 -3.11 -19.71 14.59
CA HIS A 230 -2.00 -20.12 13.73
C HIS A 230 -2.03 -21.62 13.42
N ALA A 231 -2.27 -22.47 14.43
CA ALA A 231 -2.41 -23.91 14.20
C ALA A 231 -3.58 -24.23 13.25
N TYR A 232 -4.71 -23.54 13.40
CA TYR A 232 -5.85 -23.66 12.49
C TYR A 232 -5.49 -23.33 11.04
N GLU A 233 -4.75 -22.24 10.80
CA GLU A 233 -4.25 -21.90 9.47
C GLU A 233 -3.30 -22.97 8.92
N LEU A 234 -2.36 -23.47 9.75
CA LEU A 234 -1.43 -24.53 9.33
C LEU A 234 -2.18 -25.80 8.91
N MET A 235 -3.25 -26.16 9.61
CA MET A 235 -4.10 -27.29 9.27
C MET A 235 -4.76 -27.11 7.91
N LEU A 236 -5.27 -25.92 7.59
CA LEU A 236 -5.96 -25.63 6.33
C LEU A 236 -5.02 -25.44 5.15
N GLN A 237 -3.87 -24.79 5.36
CA GLN A 237 -2.92 -24.43 4.30
C GLN A 237 -1.87 -25.51 4.05
N HIS A 238 -1.47 -26.25 5.09
CA HIS A 238 -0.32 -27.16 5.05
C HIS A 238 -0.62 -28.56 5.60
N GLY A 239 -1.89 -28.84 5.96
CA GLY A 239 -2.37 -30.15 6.37
C GLY A 239 -2.05 -30.57 7.81
N ILE A 240 -2.50 -31.78 8.15
CA ILE A 240 -2.50 -32.33 9.52
C ILE A 240 -1.09 -32.46 10.11
N ARG A 241 -0.09 -32.82 9.30
CA ARG A 241 1.29 -33.03 9.77
C ARG A 241 1.91 -31.73 10.31
N SER A 242 1.69 -30.61 9.59
CA SER A 242 2.19 -29.28 9.95
C SER A 242 1.50 -28.78 11.22
N TYR A 243 0.18 -28.93 11.26
CA TYR A 243 -0.64 -28.69 12.45
C TYR A 243 -0.15 -29.47 13.68
N TYR A 244 0.05 -30.79 13.54
CA TYR A 244 0.47 -31.66 14.64
C TYR A 244 1.86 -31.30 15.18
N ARG A 245 2.84 -31.06 14.28
CA ARG A 245 4.18 -30.65 14.67
C ARG A 245 4.19 -29.34 15.43
N PHE A 246 3.43 -28.36 14.93
CA PHE A 246 3.30 -27.06 15.58
C PHE A 246 2.67 -27.19 16.96
N LEU A 247 1.54 -27.90 17.10
CA LEU A 247 0.90 -28.09 18.41
C LEU A 247 1.79 -28.86 19.38
N LYS A 248 2.50 -29.90 18.93
CA LYS A 248 3.43 -30.64 19.77
C LYS A 248 4.54 -29.72 20.31
N GLY A 249 5.11 -28.87 19.45
CA GLY A 249 6.10 -27.88 19.87
C GLY A 249 5.52 -26.84 20.83
N ALA A 250 4.34 -26.29 20.52
CA ALA A 250 3.68 -25.32 21.38
C ALA A 250 3.39 -25.90 22.77
N LEU A 251 2.87 -27.13 22.86
CA LEU A 251 2.57 -27.78 24.14
C LEU A 251 3.82 -28.13 24.94
N SER A 252 4.92 -28.52 24.28
CA SER A 252 6.19 -28.79 24.96
C SER A 252 6.83 -27.55 25.59
N HIS A 253 6.45 -26.34 25.19
CA HIS A 253 6.88 -25.10 25.84
C HIS A 253 6.04 -24.74 27.08
N PHE A 254 4.90 -25.39 27.30
CA PHE A 254 4.01 -25.18 28.46
C PHE A 254 4.07 -26.32 29.49
N SER A 255 4.90 -27.35 29.24
CA SER A 255 5.11 -28.51 30.12
C SER A 255 6.43 -28.34 30.88
#